data_AF-A0A3P8HWG4-F1
#
_entry.id   AF-A0A3P8HWG4-F1
#
_cell.length_a   1.000
_cell.length_b   1.000
_cell.length_c   1.000
_cell.angle_alpha   90.00
_cell.angle_beta   90.00
_cell.angle_gamma   90.00
#
_symmetry.space_group_name_H-M   'P 1'
#
loop_
_entity.id
_entity.type
_entity.pdbx_description
1 polymer ?
#
loop_
_entity_poly.entity_id
_entity_poly.type
_entity_poly.pdbx_seq_one_letter_code
_entity_poly.pdbx_strand_id
1 'polypeptide(L)'
;MDSLDELAFLSRTHEQIQMKTASVAAVNFNIHKEKRLTRFLVARNYVVEDAFKQLKTAVKWRREYQPLTIQCKWCHETPGFHSVVSYYCCLFMYFKTFSED
;
A
#
# COMPACT_ATOMS: atom_id res chain seq x y z
N MET A 1 19.80 -30.85 31.39
CA MET A 1 18.61 -30.38 30.66
C MET A 1 18.42 -31.36 29.53
N ASP A 2 17.30 -32.07 29.50
CA ASP A 2 17.10 -33.15 28.55
C ASP A 2 16.76 -32.58 27.17
N SER A 3 17.20 -33.24 26.10
CA SER A 3 17.00 -32.77 24.71
C SER A 3 15.52 -32.53 24.36
N LEU A 4 14.62 -33.21 25.06
CA LEU A 4 13.17 -33.04 24.95
C LEU A 4 12.68 -31.70 25.51
N ASP A 5 13.29 -31.19 26.58
CA ASP A 5 12.94 -29.89 27.17
C ASP A 5 13.35 -28.74 26.25
N GLU A 6 14.51 -28.88 25.59
CA GLU A 6 15.02 -27.90 24.63
C GLU A 6 14.14 -27.85 23.37
N LEU A 7 13.71 -29.00 22.86
CA LEU A 7 12.75 -29.08 21.76
C LEU A 7 11.39 -28.47 22.13
N ALA A 8 10.89 -28.74 23.34
CA ALA A 8 9.64 -28.16 23.82
C ALA A 8 9.74 -26.63 23.99
N PHE A 9 10.89 -26.13 24.43
CA PHE A 9 11.16 -24.69 24.50
C PHE A 9 11.18 -24.06 23.10
N LEU A 10 11.88 -24.67 22.14
CA LEU A 10 11.94 -24.18 20.76
C LEU A 10 10.56 -24.17 20.09
N SER A 11 9.75 -25.21 20.27
CA SER A 11 8.37 -25.28 19.72
C SER A 11 7.50 -24.14 20.26
N ARG A 12 7.50 -23.94 21.59
CA ARG A 12 6.75 -22.85 22.22
C ARG A 12 7.20 -21.48 21.74
N THR A 13 8.51 -21.30 21.57
CA THR A 13 9.07 -20.03 21.11
C THR A 13 8.67 -19.76 19.66
N HIS A 14 8.72 -20.78 18.80
CA HIS A 14 8.29 -20.68 17.41
C HIS A 14 6.79 -20.32 17.31
N GLU A 15 5.92 -20.99 18.06
CA GLU A 15 4.48 -20.68 18.09
C GLU A 15 4.22 -19.22 18.52
N GLN A 16 4.89 -18.75 19.58
CA GLN A 16 4.78 -17.36 20.02
C GLN A 16 5.28 -16.37 18.95
N ILE A 17 6.37 -16.68 18.26
CA ILE A 17 6.89 -15.86 17.16
C ILE A 17 5.89 -15.80 16.02
N GLN A 18 5.29 -16.93 15.62
CA GLN A 18 4.29 -16.98 14.54
C GLN A 18 3.06 -16.11 14.87
N MET A 19 2.54 -16.22 16.11
CA MET A 19 1.41 -15.41 16.56
C MET A 19 1.73 -13.90 16.54
N LYS A 20 2.91 -13.52 17.05
CA LYS A 20 3.37 -12.12 17.04
C LYS A 20 3.56 -11.61 15.61
N THR A 21 4.12 -12.43 14.73
CA THR A 21 4.35 -12.08 13.32
C THR A 21 3.03 -11.84 12.58
N ALA A 22 2.02 -12.70 12.80
CA ALA A 22 0.69 -12.50 12.23
C ALA A 22 0.02 -11.21 12.72
N SER A 23 0.13 -10.91 14.03
CA SER A 23 -0.40 -9.68 14.61
C SER A 23 0.26 -8.43 14.02
N VAL A 24 1.60 -8.43 13.90
CA VAL A 24 2.37 -7.34 13.29
C VAL A 24 1.98 -7.14 11.82
N ALA A 25 1.82 -8.24 11.06
CA ALA A 25 1.37 -8.17 9.67
C ALA A 25 -0.04 -7.54 9.54
N ALA A 26 -0.96 -7.90 10.43
CA ALA A 26 -2.32 -7.34 10.46
C ALA A 26 -2.31 -5.83 10.81
N VAL A 27 -1.53 -5.43 11.81
CA VAL A 27 -1.35 -4.02 12.17
C VAL A 27 -0.76 -3.24 10.99
N ASN A 28 0.28 -3.77 10.34
CA ASN A 28 0.89 -3.13 9.19
C ASN A 28 -0.10 -2.98 8.02
N PHE A 29 -0.91 -4.01 7.75
CA PHE A 29 -1.97 -3.94 6.74
C PHE A 29 -2.97 -2.82 7.01
N ASN A 30 -3.39 -2.66 8.28
CA ASN A 30 -4.32 -1.60 8.69
C ASN A 30 -3.68 -0.21 8.53
N ILE A 31 -2.43 -0.03 8.97
CA ILE A 31 -1.68 1.23 8.79
C ILE A 31 -1.58 1.60 7.30
N HIS A 32 -1.26 0.62 6.43
CA HIS A 32 -1.19 0.87 4.99
C HIS A 32 -2.57 1.14 4.37
N LYS A 33 -3.65 0.55 4.89
CA LYS A 33 -5.03 0.85 4.48
C LYS A 33 -5.40 2.28 4.84
N GLU A 34 -5.16 2.69 6.08
CA GLU A 34 -5.43 4.06 6.55
C GLU A 34 -4.63 5.09 5.73
N LYS A 35 -3.30 4.90 5.60
CA LYS A 35 -2.44 5.78 4.79
C LYS A 35 -2.90 5.89 3.33
N ARG A 36 -3.57 4.88 2.77
CA ARG A 36 -4.14 4.96 1.41
C ARG A 36 -5.39 5.85 1.38
N LEU A 37 -6.28 5.72 2.35
CA LEU A 37 -7.50 6.53 2.43
C LEU A 37 -7.21 7.99 2.78
N THR A 38 -6.30 8.22 3.73
CA THR A 38 -5.89 9.58 4.14
C THR A 38 -5.36 10.40 2.96
N ARG A 39 -4.69 9.77 1.98
CA ARG A 39 -4.22 10.48 0.78
C ARG A 39 -5.34 11.08 -0.07
N PHE A 40 -6.48 10.40 -0.19
CA PHE A 40 -7.63 10.94 -0.90
C PHE A 40 -8.32 12.06 -0.11
N LEU A 41 -8.39 11.92 1.22
CA LEU A 41 -8.93 12.95 2.09
C LEU A 41 -8.10 14.24 2.03
N VAL A 42 -6.78 14.13 2.22
CA VAL A 42 -5.86 15.28 2.16
C VAL A 42 -5.95 15.99 0.82
N ALA A 43 -5.98 15.25 -0.29
CA ALA A 43 -5.99 15.83 -1.63
C ALA A 43 -7.33 16.47 -2.04
N ARG A 44 -8.38 16.32 -1.21
CA ARG A 44 -9.69 16.96 -1.36
C ARG A 44 -10.05 17.81 -0.14
N ASN A 45 -9.04 18.29 0.58
CA ASN A 45 -9.21 19.17 1.75
C ASN A 45 -10.22 18.62 2.76
N TYR A 46 -10.20 17.30 2.96
CA TYR A 46 -11.11 16.55 3.85
C TYR A 46 -12.60 16.64 3.49
N VAL A 47 -12.95 17.10 2.28
CA VAL A 47 -14.31 16.98 1.74
C VAL A 47 -14.58 15.51 1.40
N VAL A 48 -15.36 14.84 2.24
CA VAL A 48 -15.56 13.38 2.20
C VAL A 48 -16.14 12.91 0.87
N GLU A 49 -17.14 13.61 0.34
CA GLU A 49 -17.80 13.25 -0.91
C GLU A 49 -16.85 13.33 -2.11
N ASP A 50 -16.03 14.37 -2.18
CA ASP A 50 -15.06 14.54 -3.26
C ASP A 50 -13.93 13.51 -3.17
N ALA A 51 -13.46 13.23 -1.95
CA ALA A 51 -12.49 12.17 -1.70
C ALA A 51 -13.04 10.80 -2.09
N PHE A 52 -14.31 10.52 -1.79
CA PHE A 52 -14.98 9.27 -2.16
C PHE A 52 -15.17 9.16 -3.67
N LYS A 53 -15.62 10.23 -4.33
CA LYS A 53 -15.72 10.33 -5.80
C LYS A 53 -14.36 10.01 -6.42
N GLN A 54 -13.30 10.68 -5.97
CA GLN A 54 -11.94 10.45 -6.48
C GLN A 54 -11.44 9.02 -6.23
N LEU A 55 -11.69 8.46 -5.05
CA LEU A 55 -11.33 7.08 -4.71
C LEU A 55 -12.04 6.09 -5.64
N LYS A 56 -13.36 6.23 -5.83
CA LYS A 56 -14.16 5.38 -6.71
C LYS A 56 -13.62 5.39 -8.13
N THR A 57 -13.31 6.57 -8.64
CA THR A 57 -12.80 6.70 -10.01
C THR A 57 -11.38 6.13 -10.14
N ALA A 58 -10.51 6.35 -9.15
CA ALA A 58 -9.17 5.75 -9.13
C ALA A 58 -9.22 4.21 -9.08
N VAL A 59 -10.18 3.61 -8.35
CA VAL A 59 -10.38 2.16 -8.33
C VAL A 59 -10.82 1.64 -9.69
N LYS A 60 -11.79 2.31 -10.34
CA LYS A 60 -12.25 1.96 -11.68
C LYS A 60 -11.10 1.98 -12.69
N TRP A 61 -10.36 3.08 -12.73
CA TRP A 61 -9.22 3.23 -13.64
C TRP A 61 -8.13 2.17 -13.41
N ARG A 62 -7.77 1.86 -12.16
CA ARG A 62 -6.75 0.82 -11.89
C ARG A 62 -7.17 -0.58 -12.35
N ARG A 63 -8.47 -0.88 -12.32
CA ARG A 63 -9.00 -2.16 -12.83
C ARG A 63 -8.94 -2.22 -14.36
N GLU A 64 -9.27 -1.13 -15.02
CA GLU A 64 -9.31 -1.04 -16.49
C GLU A 64 -7.90 -0.95 -17.09
N TYR A 65 -7.07 -0.05 -16.57
CA TYR A 65 -5.77 0.31 -17.14
C TYR A 65 -4.61 -0.55 -16.62
N GLN A 66 -4.77 -1.21 -15.47
CA GLN A 66 -3.77 -2.10 -14.87
C GLN A 66 -2.34 -1.52 -14.87
N PRO A 67 -2.10 -0.37 -14.22
CA PRO A 67 -0.81 0.35 -14.32
C PRO A 67 0.42 -0.43 -13.85
N LEU A 68 0.24 -1.51 -13.08
CA LEU A 68 1.32 -2.37 -12.60
C LEU A 68 1.84 -3.34 -13.67
N THR A 69 1.08 -3.59 -14.73
CA THR A 69 1.49 -4.47 -15.84
C THR A 69 2.18 -3.69 -16.96
N ILE A 70 2.15 -2.35 -16.88
CA ILE A 70 2.69 -1.47 -17.90
C ILE A 70 4.21 -1.40 -17.80
N GLN A 71 4.86 -1.59 -18.95
CA GLN A 71 6.29 -1.35 -19.11
C GLN A 71 6.54 0.15 -19.23
N CYS A 72 6.64 0.84 -18.09
CA CYS A 72 6.93 2.26 -18.06
C CYS A 72 8.40 2.51 -18.42
N LYS A 73 8.64 3.27 -19.51
CA LYS A 73 9.99 3.69 -19.95
C LYS A 73 10.85 4.22 -18.79
N TRP A 74 10.27 5.08 -17.94
CA TRP A 74 10.96 5.69 -16.81
C TRP A 74 11.25 4.71 -15.66
N CYS A 75 10.49 3.61 -15.52
CA CYS A 75 10.84 2.54 -14.56
C CYS A 75 12.19 1.91 -14.92
N HIS A 76 12.43 1.75 -16.23
CA HIS A 76 13.61 1.07 -16.77
C HIS A 76 14.81 2.00 -16.86
N GLU A 77 14.59 3.21 -17.37
CA GLU A 77 15.68 4.17 -17.61
C GLU A 77 16.10 4.92 -16.35
N THR A 78 15.22 5.06 -15.35
CA THR A 78 15.55 5.74 -14.09
C THR A 78 14.88 5.06 -12.88
N PRO A 79 15.40 3.88 -12.46
CA PRO A 79 14.89 3.19 -11.29
C PRO A 79 14.92 4.09 -10.04
N GLY A 80 13.82 4.12 -9.29
CA GLY A 80 13.69 4.96 -8.09
C GLY A 80 13.11 6.37 -8.34
N PHE A 81 13.00 6.82 -9.59
CA PHE A 81 12.32 8.09 -9.91
C PHE A 81 10.86 8.11 -9.41
N HIS A 82 10.21 6.93 -9.38
CA HIS A 82 8.85 6.74 -8.85
C HIS A 82 8.72 6.80 -7.32
N SER A 83 9.83 6.77 -6.59
CA SER A 83 9.86 6.74 -5.11
C SER A 83 10.43 7.99 -4.47
N VAL A 84 11.25 8.76 -5.20
CA VAL A 84 12.00 9.93 -4.65
C VAL A 84 11.14 11.20 -4.64
N VAL A 85 10.14 11.28 -5.52
CA VAL A 85 9.10 12.31 -5.49
C VAL A 85 7.78 11.57 -5.41
N SER A 86 6.96 11.84 -4.39
CA SER A 86 5.79 11.02 -4.03
C SER A 86 4.64 10.97 -5.08
N TYR A 87 4.89 11.36 -6.32
CA TYR A 87 3.91 11.52 -7.39
C TYR A 87 4.63 11.25 -8.72
N TYR A 88 3.90 11.04 -9.82
CA TYR A 88 4.46 10.98 -11.19
C TYR A 88 5.06 9.63 -11.63
N CYS A 89 4.20 8.66 -11.94
CA CYS A 89 4.11 8.15 -13.33
C CYS A 89 2.94 7.16 -13.43
N CYS A 90 2.94 6.05 -12.68
CA CYS A 90 1.92 5.00 -12.86
C CYS A 90 0.66 5.15 -11.97
N LEU A 91 0.73 5.94 -10.90
CA LEU A 91 -0.40 6.18 -9.97
C LEU A 91 -1.08 7.55 -10.17
N PHE A 92 -0.40 8.49 -10.85
CA PHE A 92 -0.78 9.91 -10.88
C PHE A 92 -1.26 10.42 -12.24
N MET A 93 -1.34 9.59 -13.29
CA MET A 93 -2.07 10.00 -14.50
C MET A 93 -3.55 10.34 -14.20
N TYR A 94 -4.07 9.97 -13.03
CA TYR A 94 -5.43 10.27 -12.59
C TYR A 94 -5.59 11.56 -11.77
N PHE A 95 -4.58 11.98 -11.00
CA PHE A 95 -4.76 13.12 -10.10
C PHE A 95 -4.70 14.47 -10.82
N LYS A 96 -3.89 14.57 -11.88
CA LYS A 96 -3.80 15.79 -12.68
C LYS A 96 -4.95 15.96 -13.67
N THR A 97 -5.53 14.86 -14.15
CA THR A 97 -6.59 14.87 -15.17
C THR A 97 -7.99 15.21 -14.64
N PHE A 98 -8.22 15.16 -13.32
CA PHE A 98 -9.52 15.43 -12.69
C PHE A 98 -9.45 16.50 -11.58
N SER A 99 -8.42 17.34 -11.64
CA SER A 99 -8.25 18.52 -10.79
C SER A 99 -8.64 19.81 -11.53
N GLU A 100 -9.02 19.72 -12.80
CA GLU A 100 -9.31 20.86 -13.68
C GLU A 100 -10.82 20.99 -14.01
N ASP A 101 -11.69 20.25 -13.32
CA ASP A 101 -13.15 20.37 -13.42
C ASP A 101 -13.75 21.13 -12.23
#